data_AF-A0A072TRQ9-F1
#
_entry.id   AF-A0A072TRQ9-F1
#
_cell.length_a   1.000
_cell.length_b   1.000
_cell.length_c   1.000
_cell.angle_alpha   90.00
_cell.angle_beta   90.00
_cell.angle_gamma   90.00
#
_symmetry.space_group_name_H-M   'P 1'
#
loop_
_entity.id
_entity.type
_entity.pdbx_description
1 polymer ?
#
loop_
_entity_poly.entity_id
_entity_poly.type
_entity_poly.pdbx_seq_one_letter_code
_entity_poly.pdbx_strand_id
1 'polypeptide(L)' 'MSQDQCIKALEEHAGIQPLVTLTVWRELQKENEEFFRAYLQQFIPPSPFT' A
#
# COMPACT_ATOMS: atom_id res chain seq x y z
N MET A 1 6.50 -1.57 -2.25
CA MET A 1 5.92 -2.41 -1.20
C MET A 1 4.40 -2.47 -1.40
N SER A 2 3.83 -3.64 -1.71
CA SER A 2 2.38 -3.74 -1.86
C SER A 2 1.66 -3.60 -0.52
N GLN A 3 0.36 -3.32 -0.56
CA GLN A 3 -0.47 -3.29 0.64
C GLN A 3 -0.45 -4.63 1.38
N ASP A 4 -0.54 -5.75 0.66
CA ASP A 4 -0.51 -7.10 1.26
C ASP A 4 0.84 -7.39 1.94
N GLN A 5 1.94 -6.97 1.32
CA GLN A 5 3.27 -7.07 1.94
C GLN A 5 3.36 -6.25 3.23
N CYS A 6 2.73 -5.06 3.26
CA CYS A 6 2.66 -4.22 4.46
C CYS A 6 1.90 -4.91 5.58
N ILE A 7 0.71 -5.42 5.27
CA ILE A 7 -0.17 -6.10 6.22
C ILE A 7 0.56 -7.30 6.83
N LYS A 8 1.13 -8.15 5.98
CA LYS A 8 1.85 -9.34 6.42
C LYS A 8 3.06 -9.00 7.28
N ALA A 9 3.88 -8.05 6.87
CA ALA A 9 5.08 -7.66 7.62
C ALA A 9 4.73 -7.09 9.00
N LEU A 10 3.69 -6.26 9.10
CA LEU A 10 3.27 -5.67 10.38
C LEU A 10 2.59 -6.69 11.31
N GLU A 11 1.85 -7.64 10.74
CA GLU A 11 1.30 -8.77 11.51
C GLU A 11 2.42 -9.66 12.05
N GLU A 12 3.35 -10.10 11.19
CA GLU A 12 4.42 -11.04 11.55
C GLU A 12 5.47 -10.43 12.49
N HIS A 13 5.87 -9.18 12.25
CA HIS A 13 7.00 -8.57 12.97
C HIS A 13 6.58 -7.67 14.13
N ALA A 14 5.34 -7.17 14.15
CA ALA A 14 4.85 -6.27 15.19
C ALA A 14 3.55 -6.76 15.86
N GLY A 15 2.97 -7.89 15.44
CA GLY A 15 1.72 -8.40 15.99
C GLY A 15 0.52 -7.49 15.76
N ILE A 16 0.61 -6.58 14.78
CA ILE A 16 -0.47 -5.63 14.48
C ILE A 16 -1.56 -6.38 13.72
N GLN A 17 -2.80 -6.28 14.21
CA GLN A 17 -3.94 -6.90 13.53
C GLN A 17 -4.11 -6.35 12.11
N PRO A 18 -4.32 -7.22 11.10
CA PRO A 18 -4.49 -6.80 9.70
C PRO A 18 -5.53 -5.69 9.49
N LEU A 19 -6.61 -5.71 10.28
CA LEU A 19 -7.68 -4.70 10.22
C LEU A 19 -7.17 -3.29 10.57
N VAL A 20 -6.25 -3.18 11.54
CA VAL A 20 -5.65 -1.91 11.95
C VAL A 20 -4.83 -1.34 10.80
N THR A 21 -3.93 -2.15 10.23
CA THR A 21 -3.11 -1.76 9.07
C THR A 21 -3.97 -1.35 7.87
N LEU A 22 -5.01 -2.13 7.57
CA LEU A 22 -5.95 -1.83 6.48
C LEU A 22 -6.68 -0.50 6.70
N THR A 23 -7.09 -0.22 7.92
CA THR A 23 -7.81 1.01 8.26
C THR A 23 -6.89 2.23 8.11
N VAL A 24 -5.68 2.17 8.69
CA VAL A 24 -4.69 3.24 8.56
C VAL A 24 -4.31 3.47 7.10
N TRP A 25 -4.08 2.40 6.33
CA TRP A 25 -3.73 2.49 4.91
C TRP A 25 -4.81 3.19 4.08
N ARG A 26 -6.10 2.95 4.38
CA ARG A 26 -7.23 3.61 3.71
C ARG A 26 -7.29 5.10 4.02
N GLU A 27 -7.10 5.50 5.28
CA GLU A 27 -7.10 6.91 5.64
C GLU A 27 -5.88 7.64 5.04
N LEU A 28 -4.70 7.02 5.07
CA LEU A 28 -3.51 7.57 4.41
C LEU A 28 -3.71 7.78 2.90
N GLN A 29 -4.40 6.86 2.21
CA GLN A 29 -4.74 7.02 0.81
C GLN A 29 -5.64 8.24 0.56
N LYS A 30 -6.64 8.46 1.40
CA LYS A 30 -7.55 9.61 1.27
C LYS A 30 -6.85 10.93 1.56
N GLU A 31 -5.98 10.96 2.57
CA GLU A 31 -5.26 12.19 2.94
C GLU A 31 -4.11 12.53 1.97
N ASN A 32 -3.58 11.53 1.25
CA ASN A 32 -2.38 11.68 0.42
C ASN A 32 -2.59 11.11 -1.00
N GLU A 33 -3.72 11.43 -1.64
CA GLU A 33 -4.13 10.83 -2.92
C GLU A 33 -3.05 10.94 -4.02
N GLU A 34 -2.41 12.10 -4.17
CA GLU A 34 -1.38 12.30 -5.20
C GLU A 34 -0.13 11.43 -4.96
N PHE A 35 0.29 11.31 -3.70
CA PHE A 35 1.39 10.43 -3.32
C PHE A 35 1.05 8.98 -3.67
N PHE A 36 -0.14 8.51 -3.28
CA PHE A 36 -0.54 7.13 -3.55
C PHE A 36 -0.76 6.86 -5.03
N ARG A 37 -1.22 7.84 -5.83
CA ARG A 37 -1.28 7.73 -7.29
C ARG A 37 0.12 7.49 -7.88
N ALA A 38 1.11 8.28 -7.50
CA ALA A 38 2.49 8.12 -7.98
C ALA A 38 3.14 6.83 -7.47
N TYR A 39 2.91 6.51 -6.20
CA TYR A 39 3.40 5.29 -5.56
C TYR A 39 2.87 4.03 -6.26
N LEU A 40 1.56 4.00 -6.56
CA LEU A 40 0.93 2.85 -7.20
C LEU A 40 1.32 2.68 -8.67
N GLN A 41 1.60 3.78 -9.38
CA GLN A 41 2.10 3.75 -10.75
C GLN A 41 3.43 2.98 -10.89
N GLN A 42 4.26 2.93 -9.84
CA GLN A 42 5.51 2.15 -9.85
C GLN A 42 5.28 0.63 -9.95
N PHE A 43 4.08 0.15 -9.62
CA PHE A 43 3.73 -1.27 -9.70
C PHE A 43 3.01 -1.63 -11.01
N ILE A 44 2.76 -0.65 -11.88
CA ILE A 44 2.24 -0.88 -13.22
C ILE A 44 3.45 -1.17 -14.12
N PRO A 45 3.56 -2.38 -14.70
CA PRO A 45 4.62 -2.63 -15.68
C PRO A 45 4.45 -1.68 -16.87
N PRO A 46 5.53 -1.09 -17.42
CA PRO A 46 5.42 -0.24 -18.58
C PRO A 46 4.77 -1.04 -19.71
N SER A 47 3.77 -0.42 -20.34
CA SER A 47 3.09 -1.00 -21.50
C SER A 47 4.15 -1.39 -22.55
N PRO A 48 4.09 -2.59 -23.15
CA PRO A 48 5.08 -3.04 -24.13
C PRO A 48 5.03 -2.28 -25.48
N PHE A 49 4.31 -1.16 -25.57
CA PHE A 49 4.00 -0.46 -26.82
C PHE A 49 4.42 1.03 -26.86
N THR A 50 5.38 1.46 -26.04
CA THR A 50 6.06 2.77 -26.20
C THR A 50 7.53 2.60 -26.53
#